data_AF-A0A3B9W8E4-F1
#
_entry.id   AF-A0A3B9W8E4-F1
#
_cell.length_a   1.000
_cell.length_b   1.000
_cell.length_c   1.000
_cell.angle_alpha   90.00
_cell.angle_beta   90.00
_cell.angle_gamma   90.00
#
_symmetry.space_group_name_H-M   'P 1'
#
loop_
_entity.id
_entity.type
_entity.pdbx_description
1 polymer ?
#
loop_
_entity_poly.entity_id
_entity_poly.type
_entity_poly.pdbx_seq_one_letter_code
_entity_poly.pdbx_strand_id
1 'polypeptide(L)'
;FENGCVANVTASRASLKKERRLRIFQSESFLNIDLDHKILKYYSRGAAEIHPGVPEVVQGKIRFDKGDALKDQIEHFLHSIIHNQPAIVPGEDGRKALETAIKITQAVTQNNTTFKEHLTDA
;
A
#
# COMPACT_ATOMS: atom_id res chain seq x y z
N PHE A 1 -12.12 -1.95 -7.25
CA PHE A 1 -12.95 -2.49 -6.16
C PHE A 1 -14.40 -2.10 -6.39
N GLU A 2 -15.36 -2.77 -5.74
CA GLU A 2 -16.81 -2.50 -5.91
C GLU A 2 -17.17 -1.03 -5.65
N ASN A 3 -16.44 -0.38 -4.73
CA ASN A 3 -16.60 1.03 -4.40
C ASN A 3 -15.89 2.01 -5.36
N GLY A 4 -15.38 1.56 -6.51
CA GLY A 4 -14.66 2.38 -7.46
C GLY A 4 -13.19 2.68 -7.11
N CYS A 5 -12.69 2.23 -5.95
CA CYS A 5 -11.27 2.35 -5.62
C CYS A 5 -10.41 1.55 -6.61
N VAL A 6 -9.25 2.10 -6.99
CA VAL A 6 -8.28 1.47 -7.88
C VAL A 6 -6.95 1.33 -7.14
N ALA A 7 -6.37 0.14 -7.18
CA ALA A 7 -5.02 -0.12 -6.68
C ALA A 7 -4.09 -0.43 -7.85
N ASN A 8 -3.04 0.37 -8.02
CA ASN A 8 -1.93 0.06 -8.91
C ASN A 8 -0.76 -0.47 -8.08
N VAL A 9 -0.31 -1.69 -8.38
CA VAL A 9 0.78 -2.35 -7.66
C VAL A 9 1.89 -2.70 -8.63
N THR A 10 3.10 -2.23 -8.35
CA THR A 10 4.30 -2.59 -9.10
C THR A 10 5.27 -3.31 -8.16
N ALA A 11 5.78 -4.46 -8.59
CA ALA A 11 6.81 -5.21 -7.89
C ALA A 11 7.88 -5.67 -8.89
N SER A 12 9.15 -5.51 -8.54
CA SER A 12 10.26 -5.97 -9.35
C SER A 12 11.41 -6.45 -8.47
N ARG A 13 11.92 -7.65 -8.78
CA ARG A 13 13.12 -8.21 -8.18
C ARG A 13 14.41 -7.77 -8.87
N ALA A 14 14.30 -7.14 -10.05
CA ALA A 14 15.42 -6.73 -10.89
C ALA A 14 15.76 -5.23 -10.75
N SER A 15 15.12 -4.54 -9.80
CA SER A 15 15.36 -3.12 -9.55
C SER A 15 16.79 -2.89 -9.03
N LEU A 16 17.49 -1.91 -9.59
CA LEU A 16 18.82 -1.49 -9.15
C LEU A 16 18.81 -0.81 -7.77
N LYS A 17 17.67 -0.23 -7.40
CA LYS A 17 17.47 0.46 -6.12
C LYS A 17 16.34 -0.21 -5.34
N LYS A 18 16.56 -0.42 -4.05
CA LYS A 18 15.51 -0.82 -3.10
C LYS A 18 14.55 0.35 -2.88
N GLU A 19 13.27 0.11 -3.12
CA GLU A 19 12.21 1.09 -2.88
C GLU A 19 10.93 0.39 -2.39
N ARG A 20 10.39 0.88 -1.28
CA ARG A 20 9.07 0.52 -0.76
C ARG A 20 8.28 1.80 -0.53
N ARG A 21 7.40 2.14 -1.46
CA ARG A 21 6.60 3.36 -1.43
C ARG A 21 5.11 3.05 -1.58
N LEU A 22 4.29 3.72 -0.77
CA LEU A 22 2.83 3.68 -0.85
C LEU A 22 2.31 5.10 -1.09
N ARG A 23 1.44 5.25 -2.09
CA ARG A 23 0.77 6.52 -2.41
C ARG A 23 -0.73 6.32 -2.31
N ILE A 24 -1.41 7.20 -1.58
CA ILE A 24 -2.86 7.18 -1.39
C ILE A 24 -3.40 8.51 -1.87
N PHE A 25 -4.33 8.46 -2.82
CA PHE A 25 -5.03 9.62 -3.35
C PHE A 25 -6.48 9.56 -2.85
N GLN A 26 -6.92 10.61 -2.18
CA GLN A 26 -8.29 10.79 -1.73
C GLN A 26 -8.82 12.12 -2.32
N SER A 27 -10.13 12.36 -2.22
CA SER A 27 -10.75 13.57 -2.77
C SER A 27 -10.12 14.87 -2.23
N GLU A 28 -9.71 14.87 -0.97
CA GLU A 28 -9.23 16.06 -0.24
C GLU A 28 -7.82 15.93 0.31
N SER A 29 -7.12 14.83 -0.02
CA SER A 29 -5.80 14.57 0.52
C SER A 29 -4.95 13.65 -0.36
N PHE A 30 -3.64 13.77 -0.17
CA PHE A 30 -2.63 12.93 -0.79
C PHE A 30 -1.62 12.51 0.26
N LEU A 31 -1.38 11.20 0.36
CA LEU A 31 -0.38 10.62 1.25
C LEU A 31 0.72 9.96 0.44
N ASN A 32 1.97 10.26 0.77
CA ASN A 32 3.15 9.64 0.20
C ASN A 32 4.01 9.06 1.32
N ILE A 33 4.04 7.74 1.40
CA ILE A 33 4.68 6.98 2.47
C ILE A 33 5.90 6.29 1.91
N ASP A 34 7.08 6.65 2.43
CA ASP A 34 8.34 5.94 2.24
C ASP A 34 8.50 4.94 3.38
N LEU A 35 8.26 3.67 3.09
CA LEU A 35 8.29 2.58 4.07
C LEU A 35 9.72 2.16 4.43
N ASP A 36 10.70 2.43 3.56
CA ASP A 36 12.11 2.14 3.84
C ASP A 36 12.69 3.14 4.83
N HIS A 37 12.37 4.44 4.65
CA HIS A 37 12.86 5.52 5.52
C HIS A 37 11.89 5.89 6.65
N LYS A 38 10.71 5.25 6.68
CA LYS A 38 9.64 5.51 7.66
C LYS A 38 9.21 6.99 7.68
N ILE A 39 8.95 7.54 6.50
CA ILE A 39 8.54 8.94 6.33
C ILE A 39 7.16 8.98 5.68
N LEU A 40 6.21 9.66 6.33
CA LEU A 40 4.95 10.07 5.74
C LEU A 40 5.03 11.54 5.36
N LYS A 41 4.75 11.85 4.09
CA LYS A 41 4.39 13.20 3.65
C LYS A 41 2.90 13.23 3.37
N TYR A 42 2.20 14.21 3.90
CA TYR A 42 0.77 14.39 3.66
C TYR A 42 0.50 15.79 3.12
N TYR A 43 -0.55 15.88 2.31
CA TYR A 43 -1.05 17.08 1.70
C TYR A 43 -2.57 17.03 1.80
N SER A 44 -3.22 18.10 2.22
CA SER A 44 -4.67 18.16 2.35
C SER A 44 -5.19 19.55 2.01
N ARG A 45 -6.45 19.62 1.58
CA ARG A 45 -7.13 20.91 1.36
C ARG A 45 -7.23 21.66 2.69
N GLY A 46 -6.69 22.88 2.71
CA GLY A 46 -6.84 23.83 3.81
C GLY A 46 -8.23 24.49 3.82
N ALA A 47 -8.53 25.21 4.89
CA ALA A 47 -9.81 25.91 5.04
C ALA A 47 -9.81 27.30 4.38
N ALA A 48 -8.63 27.88 4.11
CA ALA A 48 -8.51 29.17 3.46
C ALA A 48 -8.38 29.03 1.94
N GLU A 49 -8.68 30.11 1.23
CA GLU A 49 -8.29 30.29 -0.16
C GLU A 49 -7.04 31.18 -0.21
N ILE A 50 -6.02 30.75 -0.96
CA ILE A 50 -4.85 31.59 -1.19
C ILE A 50 -5.10 32.59 -2.33
N HIS A 51 -5.98 32.26 -3.26
CA HIS A 51 -6.51 33.09 -4.36
C HIS A 51 -7.93 32.60 -4.69
N PRO A 52 -8.79 33.42 -5.34
CA PRO A 52 -10.15 33.01 -5.70
C PRO A 52 -10.17 31.67 -6.46
N GLY A 53 -10.81 30.65 -5.87
CA GLY A 53 -10.90 29.30 -6.45
C GLY A 53 -9.64 28.43 -6.32
N VAL A 54 -8.60 28.92 -5.64
CA VAL A 54 -7.38 28.16 -5.32
C VAL A 54 -7.35 27.91 -3.81
N PRO A 55 -7.69 26.68 -3.36
CA PRO A 55 -7.66 26.36 -1.95
C PRO A 55 -6.22 26.33 -1.45
N GLU A 56 -6.04 26.70 -0.19
CA GLU A 56 -4.82 26.47 0.56
C GLU A 56 -4.49 24.97 0.58
N VAL A 57 -3.20 24.63 0.58
CA VAL A 57 -2.74 23.26 0.79
C VAL A 57 -1.98 23.20 2.10
N VAL A 58 -2.56 22.48 3.07
CA VAL A 58 -1.86 22.13 4.30
C VAL A 58 -0.99 20.92 4.02
N GLN A 59 0.29 20.99 4.38
CA GLN A 59 1.21 19.88 4.19
C GLN A 59 2.04 19.65 5.45
N GLY A 60 2.48 18.42 5.62
CA GLY A 60 3.40 18.08 6.69
C GLY A 60 4.20 16.84 6.41
N LYS A 61 5.19 16.63 7.28
CA LYS A 61 6.09 15.48 7.23
C LYS A 61 6.17 14.87 8.62
N ILE A 62 5.84 13.59 8.72
CA ILE A 62 6.02 12.80 9.92
C ILE A 62 7.15 11.82 9.65
N ARG A 63 8.12 11.77 10.55
CA ARG A 63 9.15 10.73 10.59
C ARG A 63 8.82 9.84 11.77
N PHE A 64 8.67 8.54 11.51
CA PHE A 64 8.45 7.57 12.57
C PHE A 64 9.78 7.07 13.09
N ASP A 65 9.85 6.88 14.40
CA ASP A 65 11.03 6.32 15.04
C ASP A 65 11.24 4.86 14.64
N LYS A 66 12.43 4.36 14.96
CA LYS A 66 12.81 2.99 14.65
C LYS A 66 12.11 2.03 15.62
N GLY A 67 10.88 1.63 15.29
CA GLY A 67 10.20 0.49 15.93
C GLY A 67 10.64 -0.87 15.36
N ASP A 68 10.50 -1.92 16.17
CA ASP A 68 10.68 -3.33 15.77
C ASP A 68 9.31 -3.94 15.45
N ALA A 69 8.95 -3.91 14.17
CA ALA A 69 7.64 -4.36 13.72
C ALA A 69 7.36 -5.85 14.02
N LEU A 70 8.41 -6.69 14.11
CA LEU A 70 8.24 -8.10 14.44
C LEU A 70 7.94 -8.26 15.94
N LYS A 71 8.68 -7.54 16.78
CA LYS A 71 8.40 -7.48 18.21
C LYS A 71 6.98 -6.97 18.46
N ASP A 72 6.60 -5.85 17.86
CA ASP A 72 5.27 -5.25 18.01
C ASP A 72 4.15 -6.24 17.59
N GLN A 73 4.38 -7.00 16.51
CA GLN A 73 3.44 -8.03 16.05
C GLN A 73 3.31 -9.18 17.05
N ILE A 74 4.43 -9.67 17.60
CA ILE A 74 4.44 -10.76 18.59
C ILE A 74 3.76 -10.30 19.88
N GLU A 75 4.06 -9.10 20.36
CA GLU A 75 3.40 -8.52 21.54
C GLU A 75 1.89 -8.42 21.34
N HIS A 76 1.45 -7.94 20.17
CA HIS A 76 0.02 -7.89 19.84
C HIS A 76 -0.64 -9.27 19.78
N PHE A 77 0.05 -10.25 19.20
CA PHE A 77 -0.43 -11.63 19.13
C PHE A 77 -0.65 -12.23 20.53
N LEU A 78 0.35 -12.09 21.41
CA LEU A 78 0.26 -12.55 22.79
C LEU A 78 -0.84 -11.81 23.56
N HIS A 79 -0.95 -10.49 23.40
CA HIS A 79 -2.01 -9.68 24.00
C HIS A 79 -3.41 -10.18 23.58
N SER A 80 -3.60 -10.49 22.30
CA SER A 80 -4.86 -11.01 21.76
C SER A 80 -5.25 -12.34 22.42
N ILE A 81 -4.28 -13.23 22.64
CA ILE A 81 -4.49 -14.52 23.32
C ILE A 81 -4.85 -14.31 24.79
N ILE A 82 -4.03 -13.53 25.52
CA ILE A 82 -4.18 -13.32 26.96
C ILE A 82 -5.53 -12.67 27.30
N HIS A 83 -5.97 -11.72 26.48
CA HIS A 83 -7.19 -10.95 26.73
C HIS A 83 -8.42 -11.42 25.94
N ASN A 84 -8.29 -12.54 25.21
CA ASN A 84 -9.33 -13.09 24.35
C ASN A 84 -9.92 -12.02 23.41
N GLN A 85 -9.04 -11.23 22.78
CA GLN A 85 -9.40 -10.18 21.83
C GLN A 85 -9.11 -10.63 20.40
N PRO A 86 -9.85 -10.13 19.40
CA PRO A 86 -9.52 -10.40 18.00
C PRO A 86 -8.14 -9.85 17.66
N ALA A 87 -7.37 -10.60 16.87
CA ALA A 87 -6.12 -10.10 16.30
C ALA A 87 -6.40 -8.89 15.38
N ILE A 88 -5.47 -7.92 15.32
CA ILE A 88 -5.58 -6.75 14.42
C ILE A 88 -5.75 -7.19 12.96
N VAL A 89 -5.13 -8.31 12.58
CA VAL A 89 -5.29 -8.94 11.26
C VAL A 89 -5.81 -10.36 11.46
N PRO A 90 -7.12 -10.60 11.28
CA PRO A 90 -7.72 -11.93 11.33
C PRO A 90 -7.22 -12.85 10.19
N GLY A 91 -7.40 -14.16 10.36
CA GLY A 91 -7.01 -15.16 9.36
C GLY A 91 -7.76 -14.99 8.03
N GLU A 92 -9.00 -14.52 8.09
CA GLU A 92 -9.86 -14.25 6.94
C GLU A 92 -9.25 -13.20 6.01
N ASP A 93 -8.59 -12.18 6.57
CA ASP A 93 -7.93 -11.14 5.77
C ASP A 93 -6.65 -11.69 5.11
N GLY A 94 -5.92 -12.56 5.79
CA GLY A 94 -4.83 -13.34 5.18
C GLY A 94 -5.30 -14.21 4.02
N ARG A 95 -6.45 -14.90 4.19
CA ARG A 95 -7.06 -15.72 3.12
C ARG A 95 -7.44 -14.88 1.90
N LYS A 96 -8.09 -13.73 2.11
CA LYS A 96 -8.47 -12.80 1.02
C LYS A 96 -7.25 -12.24 0.28
N ALA A 97 -6.19 -11.88 1.02
CA ALA A 97 -4.95 -11.41 0.44
C ALA A 97 -4.29 -12.49 -0.43
N LEU A 98 -4.21 -13.73 0.06
CA LEU A 98 -3.67 -14.87 -0.68
C LEU A 98 -4.49 -15.15 -1.94
N GLU A 99 -5.82 -15.17 -1.83
CA GLU A 99 -6.72 -15.35 -2.97
C GLU A 99 -6.46 -14.31 -4.07
N THR A 100 -6.27 -13.05 -3.69
CA THR A 100 -5.93 -11.97 -4.62
C THR A 100 -4.56 -12.18 -5.28
N ALA A 101 -3.54 -12.57 -4.50
CA ALA A 101 -2.20 -12.85 -5.00
C ALA A 101 -2.17 -14.01 -6.02
N ILE A 102 -2.97 -15.05 -5.79
CA ILE A 102 -3.14 -16.16 -6.74
C ILE A 102 -3.74 -15.64 -8.05
N LYS A 103 -4.82 -14.85 -7.99
CA LYS A 103 -5.46 -14.27 -9.19
C LYS A 103 -4.50 -13.40 -10.01
N ILE A 104 -3.70 -12.56 -9.35
CA ILE A 104 -2.66 -11.75 -10.01
C ILE A 104 -1.61 -12.64 -10.68
N THR A 105 -1.14 -13.68 -9.97
CA THR A 105 -0.14 -14.62 -10.50
C THR A 105 -0.63 -15.33 -11.76
N GLN A 106 -1.89 -15.76 -11.76
CA GLN A 106 -2.53 -16.38 -12.92
C GLN A 106 -2.59 -15.39 -14.11
N ALA A 107 -3.05 -14.16 -13.88
CA ALA A 107 -3.11 -13.13 -14.92
C ALA A 107 -1.74 -12.81 -15.53
N VAL A 108 -0.71 -12.66 -14.69
CA VAL A 108 0.68 -12.42 -15.15
C VAL A 108 1.20 -13.60 -15.96
N THR A 109 0.93 -14.84 -15.52
CA THR A 109 1.37 -16.05 -16.21
C THR A 109 0.73 -16.16 -17.59
N GLN A 110 -0.59 -15.96 -17.66
CA GLN A 110 -1.34 -15.98 -18.93
C GLN A 110 -0.82 -14.91 -19.91
N ASN A 111 -0.59 -13.69 -19.41
CA ASN A 111 -0.06 -12.60 -20.22
C ASN A 111 1.35 -12.92 -20.76
N ASN A 112 2.21 -13.52 -19.93
CA ASN A 112 3.55 -13.91 -20.34
C ASN A 112 3.55 -15.03 -21.39
N THR A 113 2.60 -15.98 -21.31
CA THR A 113 2.43 -17.02 -22.34
C THR A 113 2.03 -16.41 -23.67
N THR A 114 0.98 -15.58 -23.66
CA THR A 114 0.47 -14.89 -24.86
C THR A 114 1.55 -14.04 -25.51
N PHE A 115 2.35 -13.32 -24.71
CA PHE A 115 3.46 -12.51 -25.20
C PHE A 115 4.55 -13.35 -25.89
N LYS A 116 4.83 -14.56 -25.41
CA LYS A 116 5.83 -15.45 -26.03
C LYS A 116 5.33 -16.02 -27.36
N GLU A 117 4.07 -16.40 -27.45
CA GLU A 117 3.46 -16.93 -28.68
C GLU A 117 3.55 -15.89 -29.82
N HIS A 118 3.25 -14.63 -29.54
CA HIS A 118 3.39 -13.54 -30.52
C HIS A 118 4.84 -13.22 -30.93
N LEU A 119 5.84 -13.58 -30.11
CA LEU A 119 7.25 -13.43 -30.48
C LEU A 119 7.78 -14.58 -31.34
N THR A 120 7.12 -15.75 -31.31
CA THR A 120 7.49 -16.92 -32.13
C THR A 120 6.82 -16.92 -33.49
N ASP A 121 5.76 -16.14 -33.68
CA ASP A 121 5.01 -16.01 -34.95
C ASP A 121 5.53 -14.88 -35.87
N ALA A 122 6.61 -14.18 -35.49
CA ALA A 122 7.26 -13.08 -36.23
C ALA A 122 8.71 -13.44 -36.61
#